data_AF-A0A2M7XEB2-F1
#
_entry.id   AF-A0A2M7XEB2-F1
#
_cell.length_a   1.000
_cell.length_b   1.000
_cell.length_c   1.000
_cell.angle_alpha   90.00
_cell.angle_beta   90.00
_cell.angle_gamma   90.00
#
_symmetry.space_group_name_H-M   'P 1'
#
loop_
_entity.id
_entity.type
_entity.pdbx_description
1 polymer ?
#
loop_
_entity_poly.entity_id
_entity_poly.type
_entity_poly.pdbx_seq_one_letter_code
_entity_poly.pdbx_strand_id
1 'polypeptide(L)'
;MLELFEQLGCRVSYREEGATWAMVEQEGLRFDIQFIERDREPMALELKRESHVAFISSDPKREMERIEKWIESQGKTCMADSWSDKEYYFDCPEVFVDFVIEVMHRSVVE
;
A
#
# COMPACT_ATOMS: atom_id res chain seq x y z
N MET A 1 -11.99 1.28 -1.55
CA MET A 1 -10.71 1.09 -0.84
C MET A 1 -9.60 1.97 -1.39
N LEU A 2 -9.92 3.05 -2.11
CA LEU A 2 -8.92 4.07 -2.42
C LEU A 2 -8.53 4.87 -1.16
N GLU A 3 -9.40 4.86 -0.16
CA GLU A 3 -9.24 5.47 1.16
C GLU A 3 -8.03 4.92 1.93
N LEU A 4 -7.55 3.71 1.58
CA LEU A 4 -6.31 3.16 2.12
C LEU A 4 -5.10 4.05 1.76
N PHE A 5 -5.08 4.62 0.57
CA PHE A 5 -3.98 5.48 0.14
C PHE A 5 -3.95 6.81 0.92
N GLU A 6 -5.08 7.25 1.45
CA GLU A 6 -5.11 8.39 2.39
C GLU A 6 -4.37 8.08 3.68
N GLN A 7 -4.42 6.82 4.13
CA GLN A 7 -3.61 6.38 5.27
C GLN A 7 -2.11 6.42 4.94
N LEU A 8 -1.71 6.30 3.68
CA LEU A 8 -0.31 6.39 3.24
C LEU A 8 0.12 7.84 2.92
N GLY A 9 -0.72 8.84 3.26
CA GLY A 9 -0.45 10.25 2.98
C GLY A 9 -0.64 10.63 1.51
N CYS A 10 -1.34 9.80 0.75
CA CYS A 10 -1.71 10.09 -0.63
C CYS A 10 -3.13 10.64 -0.72
N ARG A 11 -3.51 11.10 -1.91
CA ARG A 11 -4.90 11.44 -2.25
C ARG A 11 -5.23 11.00 -3.66
N VAL A 12 -6.50 10.75 -3.93
CA VAL A 12 -6.97 10.55 -5.31
C VAL A 12 -6.83 11.88 -6.06
N SER A 13 -6.00 11.91 -7.10
CA SER A 13 -5.82 13.09 -7.96
C SER A 13 -6.85 13.14 -9.08
N TYR A 14 -7.23 11.97 -9.61
CA TYR A 14 -8.18 11.85 -10.70
C TYR A 14 -8.86 10.48 -10.71
N ARG A 15 -10.17 10.49 -10.97
CA ARG A 15 -10.96 9.31 -11.36
C ARG A 15 -12.14 9.76 -12.22
N GLU A 16 -12.32 9.14 -13.38
CA GLU A 16 -13.51 9.33 -14.21
C GLU A 16 -14.69 8.51 -13.65
N GLU A 17 -15.92 9.00 -13.83
CA GLU A 17 -17.12 8.29 -13.37
C GLU A 17 -17.22 6.90 -14.02
N GLY A 18 -17.39 5.86 -13.20
CA GLY A 18 -17.46 4.48 -13.66
C GLY A 18 -16.12 3.86 -14.11
N ALA A 19 -15.01 4.60 -14.03
CA ALA A 19 -13.70 4.04 -14.35
C ALA A 19 -13.27 2.97 -13.33
N THR A 20 -12.68 1.90 -13.85
CA THR A 20 -12.03 0.83 -13.08
C THR A 20 -10.59 1.16 -12.74
N TRP A 21 -10.24 2.44 -12.69
CA TRP A 21 -8.90 2.90 -12.37
C TRP A 21 -8.96 4.28 -11.71
N ALA A 22 -7.92 4.62 -10.97
CA ALA A 22 -7.76 5.94 -10.34
C ALA A 22 -6.29 6.33 -10.32
N MET A 23 -6.03 7.63 -10.41
CA MET A 23 -4.71 8.21 -10.15
C MET A 23 -4.63 8.62 -8.68
N VAL A 24 -3.52 8.27 -8.05
CA VAL A 24 -3.21 8.59 -6.67
C VAL A 24 -1.90 9.37 -6.66
N GLU A 25 -1.90 10.52 -6.00
CA GLU A 25 -0.72 11.37 -5.86
C GLU A 25 -0.29 11.47 -4.39
N GLN A 26 0.94 11.91 -4.17
CA GLN A 26 1.45 12.32 -2.86
C GLN A 26 2.05 13.72 -2.97
N GLU A 27 1.78 14.57 -1.98
CA GLU A 27 2.29 15.94 -1.98
C GLU A 27 3.83 15.96 -2.08
N GLY A 28 4.35 16.80 -2.97
CA GLY A 28 5.79 16.94 -3.20
C GLY A 28 6.39 15.97 -4.23
N LEU A 29 5.65 14.92 -4.63
CA LEU A 29 6.05 14.08 -5.77
C LEU A 29 5.56 14.70 -7.09
N ARG A 30 6.32 14.45 -8.16
CA ARG A 30 6.02 14.97 -9.52
C ARG A 30 5.39 13.92 -10.43
N PHE A 31 4.93 12.83 -9.85
CA PHE A 31 4.31 11.73 -10.56
C PHE A 31 3.14 11.19 -9.73
N ASP A 32 2.19 10.61 -10.45
CA ASP A 32 1.06 9.91 -9.88
C ASP A 32 1.24 8.41 -10.11
N ILE A 33 0.63 7.62 -9.23
CA ILE A 33 0.53 6.16 -9.40
C ILE A 33 -0.88 5.86 -9.88
N GLN A 34 -0.99 5.13 -10.99
CA GLN A 34 -2.27 4.60 -11.45
C GLN A 34 -2.54 3.25 -10.80
N PHE A 35 -3.69 3.12 -10.15
CA PHE A 35 -4.22 1.84 -9.70
C PHE A 35 -5.36 1.41 -10.60
N ILE A 36 -5.41 0.12 -10.94
CA ILE A 36 -6.44 -0.46 -11.80
C ILE A 36 -7.13 -1.58 -11.02
N GLU A 37 -8.44 -1.47 -10.91
CA GLU A 37 -9.32 -2.49 -10.35
C GLU A 37 -9.30 -3.72 -11.27
N ARG A 38 -9.08 -4.90 -10.67
CA ARG A 38 -9.10 -6.18 -11.34
C ARG A 38 -9.92 -7.17 -10.53
N ASP A 39 -10.86 -7.82 -11.21
CA ASP A 39 -11.63 -8.93 -10.64
C ASP A 39 -10.87 -10.23 -10.93
N ARG A 40 -9.89 -10.53 -10.09
CA ARG A 40 -9.09 -11.76 -10.19
C ARG A 40 -8.64 -12.23 -8.81
N GLU A 41 -8.34 -13.53 -8.73
CA GLU A 41 -7.74 -14.12 -7.54
C GLU A 41 -6.41 -13.42 -7.22
N PRO A 42 -6.17 -12.99 -5.97
CA PRO A 42 -4.89 -12.43 -5.57
C PRO A 42 -3.76 -13.45 -5.75
N MET A 43 -2.61 -12.97 -6.20
CA MET A 43 -1.40 -13.79 -6.24
C MET A 43 -1.02 -14.27 -4.85
N ALA A 44 -0.43 -15.46 -4.78
CA ALA A 44 0.13 -15.97 -3.53
C ALA A 44 1.16 -14.97 -2.99
N LEU A 45 1.11 -14.75 -1.67
CA LEU A 45 1.95 -13.78 -0.98
C LEU A 45 3.43 -13.89 -1.38
N GLU A 46 4.00 -15.10 -1.39
CA GLU A 46 5.41 -15.35 -1.73
C GLU A 46 5.82 -14.75 -3.09
N LEU A 47 4.91 -14.73 -4.06
CA LEU A 47 5.17 -14.13 -5.37
C LEU A 47 4.98 -12.60 -5.37
N LYS A 48 4.03 -12.09 -4.56
CA LYS A 48 3.80 -10.64 -4.43
C LYS A 48 4.98 -9.91 -3.81
N ARG A 49 5.77 -10.55 -2.95
CA ARG A 49 6.93 -9.93 -2.27
C ARG A 49 7.95 -9.35 -3.25
N GLU A 50 8.00 -9.89 -4.47
CA GLU A 50 8.88 -9.43 -5.54
C GLU A 50 8.41 -8.12 -6.20
N SER A 51 7.17 -7.69 -5.94
CA SER A 51 6.57 -6.47 -6.51
C SER A 51 5.95 -5.64 -5.39
N HIS A 52 6.50 -4.45 -5.15
CA HIS A 52 6.04 -3.59 -4.07
C HIS A 52 6.04 -2.12 -4.44
N VAL A 53 5.15 -1.37 -3.78
CA VAL A 53 5.19 0.09 -3.75
C VAL A 53 5.67 0.51 -2.38
N ALA A 54 6.85 1.12 -2.32
CA ALA A 54 7.51 1.49 -1.08
C ALA A 54 7.24 2.94 -0.67
N PHE A 55 6.95 3.14 0.61
CA PHE A 55 6.78 4.42 1.27
C PHE A 55 7.86 4.61 2.32
N ILE A 56 8.25 5.87 2.53
CA ILE A 56 9.30 6.21 3.50
C ILE A 56 8.65 6.75 4.77
N SER A 57 9.06 6.21 5.93
CA SER A 57 8.65 6.68 7.26
C SER A 57 9.85 6.79 8.21
N SER A 58 9.75 7.68 9.20
CA SER A 58 10.68 7.70 10.34
C SER A 58 10.38 6.63 11.38
N ASP A 59 9.18 6.04 11.34
CA ASP A 59 8.75 4.96 12.23
C ASP A 59 7.89 3.95 11.44
N PRO A 60 8.52 3.12 10.58
CA PRO A 60 7.80 2.21 9.70
C PRO A 60 6.88 1.25 10.44
N LYS A 61 7.36 0.68 11.56
CA LYS A 61 6.58 -0.24 12.38
C LYS A 61 5.26 0.38 12.86
N ARG A 62 5.32 1.61 13.37
CA ARG A 62 4.12 2.30 13.85
C ARG A 62 3.15 2.61 12.72
N GLU A 63 3.65 2.98 11.54
CA GLU A 63 2.78 3.21 10.37
C GLU A 63 2.06 1.93 9.97
N MET A 64 2.76 0.80 9.97
CA MET A 64 2.19 -0.51 9.67
C MET A 64 1.10 -0.91 10.66
N GLU A 65 1.37 -0.80 11.96
CA GLU A 65 0.38 -1.07 13.01
C GLU A 65 -0.86 -0.18 12.90
N ARG A 66 -0.69 1.07 12.45
CA ARG A 66 -1.81 2.01 12.23
C ARG A 66 -2.64 1.62 11.02
N ILE A 67 -1.99 1.27 9.91
CA ILE A 67 -2.65 0.86 8.66
C ILE A 67 -3.41 -0.45 8.88
N GLU A 68 -2.79 -1.44 9.52
CA GLU A 68 -3.42 -2.73 9.83
C GLU A 68 -4.71 -2.54 10.63
N LYS A 69 -4.66 -1.81 11.74
CA LYS A 69 -5.85 -1.48 12.56
C LYS A 69 -6.93 -0.75 11.78
N TRP A 70 -6.53 0.17 10.90
CA TRP A 70 -7.49 0.88 10.06
C TRP A 70 -8.18 -0.10 9.10
N ILE A 71 -7.45 -0.99 8.43
CA ILE A 71 -8.06 -1.94 7.51
C ILE A 71 -8.94 -2.97 8.24
N GLU A 72 -8.51 -3.45 9.40
CA GLU A 72 -9.33 -4.31 10.27
C GLU A 72 -10.65 -3.61 10.64
N SER A 73 -10.62 -2.30 10.91
CA SER A 73 -11.84 -1.51 11.18
C SER A 73 -12.78 -1.42 9.97
N GLN A 74 -12.28 -1.64 8.76
CA GLN A 74 -13.08 -1.76 7.53
C GLN A 74 -13.61 -3.18 7.30
N GLY A 75 -13.39 -4.10 8.25
CA GLY A 75 -13.86 -5.49 8.17
C GLY A 75 -13.07 -6.36 7.19
N LYS A 76 -11.83 -5.97 6.85
CA LYS A 76 -10.96 -6.70 5.93
C LYS A 76 -9.82 -7.38 6.66
N THR A 77 -9.28 -8.45 6.07
CA THR A 77 -8.10 -9.14 6.60
C THR A 77 -6.87 -8.77 5.82
N CYS A 78 -5.84 -8.33 6.53
CA CYS A 78 -4.51 -8.13 5.98
C CYS A 78 -3.48 -8.85 6.85
N MET A 79 -2.26 -8.90 6.36
CA MET A 79 -1.11 -9.45 7.06
C MET A 79 0.05 -8.48 6.92
N ALA A 80 0.61 -8.06 8.05
CA ALA A 80 1.85 -7.31 8.11
C ALA A 80 3.00 -8.21 8.58
N ASP A 81 4.18 -8.03 7.99
CA ASP A 81 5.42 -8.67 8.42
C ASP A 81 6.60 -7.76 7.99
N SER A 82 7.83 -8.26 8.07
CA SER A 82 9.03 -7.46 7.88
C SER A 82 10.11 -8.17 7.08
N TRP A 83 10.83 -7.41 6.25
CA TRP A 83 12.08 -7.85 5.64
C TRP A 83 13.24 -7.71 6.63
N SER A 84 13.18 -6.67 7.47
CA SER A 84 14.19 -6.31 8.45
C SER A 84 13.57 -5.49 9.60
N ASP A 85 14.39 -5.04 10.55
CA ASP A 85 13.95 -4.09 11.58
C ASP A 85 13.69 -2.67 11.04
N LYS A 86 13.96 -2.43 9.75
CA LYS A 86 13.82 -1.13 9.08
C LYS A 86 12.81 -1.15 7.92
N GLU A 87 12.44 -2.32 7.44
CA GLU A 87 11.61 -2.50 6.24
C GLU A 87 10.47 -3.45 6.55
N TYR A 88 9.26 -2.94 6.41
CA TYR A 88 8.03 -3.65 6.73
C TYR A 88 7.13 -3.69 5.51
N TYR A 89 6.37 -4.77 5.36
CA TYR A 89 5.41 -4.89 4.28
C TYR A 89 4.07 -5.35 4.81
N PHE A 90 3.00 -4.98 4.10
CA PHE A 90 1.69 -5.58 4.32
C PHE A 90 1.10 -6.03 3.01
N ASP A 91 0.46 -7.20 3.09
CA ASP A 91 -0.42 -7.69 2.06
C ASP A 91 -1.85 -7.59 2.56
N CYS A 92 -2.72 -7.13 1.68
CA CYS A 92 -4.15 -7.18 1.90
C CYS A 92 -4.80 -7.77 0.66
N PRO A 93 -4.98 -9.10 0.58
CA PRO A 93 -5.43 -9.78 -0.63
C PRO A 93 -6.74 -9.24 -1.21
N GLU A 94 -7.63 -8.74 -0.36
CA GLU A 94 -8.90 -8.11 -0.77
C GLU A 94 -8.74 -6.73 -1.42
N VAL A 95 -7.53 -6.19 -1.47
CA VAL A 95 -7.22 -4.83 -1.94
C VAL A 95 -6.10 -4.85 -2.98
N PHE A 96 -5.05 -5.63 -2.74
CA PHE A 96 -3.90 -5.76 -3.62
C PHE A 96 -3.83 -7.17 -4.19
N VAL A 97 -3.94 -7.28 -5.50
CA VAL A 97 -3.92 -8.57 -6.18
C VAL A 97 -2.50 -9.03 -6.51
N ASP A 98 -1.55 -8.11 -6.74
CA ASP A 98 -0.27 -8.44 -7.40
C ASP A 98 0.98 -7.90 -6.72
N PHE A 99 0.81 -7.07 -5.71
CA PHE A 99 1.90 -6.39 -5.04
C PHE A 99 1.59 -6.28 -3.55
N VAL A 100 2.63 -6.05 -2.77
CA VAL A 100 2.51 -5.62 -1.38
C VAL A 100 2.83 -4.13 -1.28
N ILE A 101 2.35 -3.49 -0.22
CA ILE A 101 2.85 -2.16 0.13
C ILE A 101 4.00 -2.34 1.12
N GLU A 102 5.07 -1.59 0.91
CA GLU A 102 6.20 -1.53 1.81
C GLU A 102 6.25 -0.16 2.51
N VAL A 103 6.62 -0.16 3.78
CA VAL A 103 7.01 1.04 4.52
C VAL A 103 8.41 0.81 5.09
N MET A 104 9.33 1.70 4.75
CA MET A 104 10.74 1.57 5.11
C MET A 104 11.31 2.82 5.76
N HIS A 105 12.34 2.64 6.57
CA HIS A 105 13.08 3.74 7.18
C HIS A 105 14.09 4.34 6.19
N ARG A 106 14.35 5.65 6.29
CA ARG A 106 15.31 6.34 5.38
C ARG A 106 16.73 5.78 5.44
N SER A 107 17.13 5.19 6.57
CA SER A 107 18.47 4.61 6.77
C SER A 107 18.64 3.23 6.13
N VAL A 108 17.69 2.78 5.30
CA VAL A 108 17.85 1.63 4.39
C VAL A 108 18.74 2.02 3.19
N VAL A 109 18.83 3.32 2.87
CA VAL A 109 19.57 3.84 1.72
C VAL A 109 21.00 4.32 2.08
N GLU A 110 21.61 3.78 3.14
CA GLU A 110 22.97 4.13 3.58
C GLU A 110 24.00 3.04 3.31
#